data_AF-A0A7W7SSW5-F1
#
_entry.id   AF-A0A7W7SSW5-F1
#
_cell.length_a   1.000
_cell.length_b   1.000
_cell.length_c   1.000
_cell.angle_alpha   90.00
_cell.angle_beta   90.00
_cell.angle_gamma   90.00
#
_symmetry.space_group_name_H-M   'P 1'
#
loop_
_entity.id
_entity.type
_entity.pdbx_description
1 polymer ?
#
loop_
_entity_poly.entity_id
_entity_poly.type
_entity_poly.pdbx_seq_one_letter_code
_entity_poly.pdbx_strand_id
1 'polypeptide(L)'
;MWGKRIATTVVVVTMAVAVGAAPAAWAGGVGDPMYGDLNADGLRDRASLGVVQPNRCVVKVELGKRGGGYKSPKTYTYLEDTGTDPISCPDLGVAVDLGGDGSTELVLAWFAGRPPTADHDLLVLRNYQPAAGFDAIHQPSYIGLADFNGDGRQDVYQWTDQGEGFVTYLNTSSGGLTPGPVRWCAGWPQFRLADFNGNGAMDVVISYVEGCGDAASGVVVIRDDGTKNHIRREVPGENYWSVETQDLNGDGRPDLIVTDNGSDEVRHYLGNGDATFTESPRAVRDKVSINGSRKTKIAVLDNDYATTQAKISVVTAPQHGTVRVTSDRKVLYTPSSGKATSDRFVYRLTEHGRTSNATVNVTVRP
;
A
#
# COMPACT_ATOMS: atom_id res chain seq x y z
N MET A 1 -52.28 16.63 37.74
CA MET A 1 -51.02 17.11 37.14
C MET A 1 -49.95 16.03 37.33
N TRP A 2 -49.76 15.16 36.34
CA TRP A 2 -48.72 14.11 36.36
C TRP A 2 -47.79 14.37 35.18
N GLY A 3 -46.58 14.84 35.46
CA GLY A 3 -45.54 15.06 34.46
C GLY A 3 -44.85 13.75 34.13
N LYS A 4 -45.02 13.26 32.90
CA LYS A 4 -44.23 12.14 32.37
C LYS A 4 -42.78 12.60 32.20
N ARG A 5 -41.83 11.96 32.88
CA ARG A 5 -40.40 12.09 32.60
C ARG A 5 -40.08 11.21 31.39
N ILE A 6 -39.69 11.84 30.29
CA ILE A 6 -39.15 11.15 29.11
C ILE A 6 -37.67 10.93 29.40
N ALA A 7 -37.27 9.66 29.54
CA ALA A 7 -35.87 9.28 29.59
C ALA A 7 -35.34 9.24 28.16
N THR A 8 -34.51 10.21 27.80
CA THR A 8 -33.77 10.23 26.53
C THR A 8 -32.60 9.26 26.65
N THR A 9 -32.75 8.06 26.09
CA THR A 9 -31.63 7.13 25.90
C THR A 9 -30.72 7.71 24.83
N VAL A 10 -29.58 8.27 25.24
CA VAL A 10 -28.50 8.63 24.32
C VAL A 10 -27.82 7.32 23.93
N VAL A 11 -28.16 6.82 22.74
CA VAL A 11 -27.37 5.76 22.09
C VAL A 11 -26.08 6.43 21.62
N VAL A 12 -25.02 6.28 22.41
CA VAL A 12 -23.67 6.58 21.95
C VAL A 12 -23.33 5.52 20.92
N VAL A 13 -23.51 5.86 19.64
CA VAL A 13 -22.91 5.10 18.55
C VAL A 13 -21.41 5.40 18.63
N THR A 14 -20.66 4.52 19.30
CA THR A 14 -19.22 4.43 19.08
C THR A 14 -19.04 4.04 17.62
N MET A 15 -18.76 5.02 16.76
CA MET A 15 -18.07 4.73 15.52
C MET A 15 -16.75 4.10 15.92
N ALA A 16 -16.66 2.77 15.77
CA ALA A 16 -15.37 2.13 15.64
C ALA A 16 -14.75 2.74 14.38
N VAL A 17 -13.91 3.75 14.56
CA VAL A 17 -12.89 4.06 13.56
C VAL A 17 -12.14 2.75 13.44
N ALA A 18 -12.28 2.08 12.30
CA ALA A 18 -11.43 0.94 11.98
C ALA A 18 -10.02 1.44 12.24
N VAL A 19 -9.35 0.82 13.21
CA VAL A 19 -7.94 1.09 13.46
C VAL A 19 -7.27 0.58 12.21
N GLY A 20 -7.13 1.46 11.21
CA GLY A 20 -6.17 1.24 10.15
C GLY A 20 -4.89 0.85 10.84
N ALA A 21 -4.27 -0.23 10.38
CA ALA A 21 -2.94 -0.66 10.81
C ALA A 21 -2.13 0.58 11.16
N ALA A 22 -1.60 0.63 12.38
CA ALA A 22 -0.84 1.78 12.86
C ALA A 22 0.03 2.27 11.70
N PRO A 23 -0.09 3.53 11.26
CA PRO A 23 0.63 3.96 10.08
C PRO A 23 2.10 3.64 10.33
N ALA A 24 2.72 2.92 9.39
CA ALA A 24 4.16 2.68 9.39
C ALA A 24 4.84 3.95 9.88
N ALA A 25 5.71 3.83 10.89
CA ALA A 25 6.33 5.00 11.50
C ALA A 25 6.99 5.82 10.38
N TRP A 26 6.56 7.09 10.23
CA TRP A 26 7.02 7.96 9.15
C TRP A 26 8.54 8.02 9.15
N ALA A 27 9.13 7.52 8.06
CA ALA A 27 10.56 7.38 7.89
C ALA A 27 11.19 8.59 7.20
N GLY A 28 12.51 8.69 7.34
CA GLY A 28 13.30 9.79 6.80
C GLY A 28 13.89 9.49 5.43
N GLY A 29 13.73 10.42 4.49
CA GLY A 29 14.58 10.55 3.31
C GLY A 29 15.92 11.20 3.65
N VAL A 30 16.71 11.53 2.62
CA VAL A 30 18.07 12.05 2.78
C VAL A 30 18.05 13.34 3.62
N GLY A 31 18.77 13.32 4.75
CA GLY A 31 18.87 14.44 5.67
C GLY A 31 17.63 14.68 6.54
N ASP A 32 16.58 13.86 6.42
CA ASP A 32 15.41 13.98 7.29
C ASP A 32 15.74 13.61 8.74
N PRO A 33 15.08 14.25 9.72
CA PRO A 33 15.21 13.86 11.10
C PRO A 33 14.60 12.48 11.35
N MET A 34 15.26 11.69 12.19
CA MET A 34 14.76 10.46 12.77
C MET A 34 13.97 10.78 14.04
N TYR A 35 12.93 10.00 14.31
CA TYR A 35 12.09 10.16 15.49
C TYR A 35 11.88 8.84 16.22
N GLY A 36 12.00 8.87 17.54
CA GLY A 36 11.80 7.73 18.43
C GLY A 36 11.91 8.18 19.88
N ASP A 37 11.76 7.27 20.85
CA ASP A 37 11.99 7.56 22.27
C ASP A 37 13.46 7.23 22.60
N LEU A 38 14.35 8.22 22.43
CA LEU A 38 15.80 8.04 22.48
C LEU A 38 16.34 7.96 23.90
N ASN A 39 15.52 8.28 24.91
CA ASN A 39 15.87 8.22 26.32
C ASN A 39 14.87 7.44 27.19
N ALA A 40 13.95 6.70 26.57
CA ALA A 40 12.92 5.88 27.21
C ALA A 40 12.05 6.66 28.22
N ASP A 41 11.75 7.94 27.94
CA ASP A 41 10.93 8.78 28.81
C ASP A 41 9.43 8.85 28.40
N GLY A 42 9.07 8.12 27.35
CA GLY A 42 7.74 8.03 26.76
C GLY A 42 7.38 9.21 25.87
N LEU A 43 8.33 10.10 25.56
CA LEU A 43 8.14 11.21 24.64
C LEU A 43 8.87 10.95 23.32
N ARG A 44 8.29 11.47 22.23
CA ARG A 44 8.94 11.41 20.92
C ARG A 44 10.08 12.43 20.88
N ASP A 45 11.29 11.94 20.71
CA ASP A 45 12.50 12.71 20.51
C ASP A 45 12.84 12.85 19.02
N ARG A 46 13.80 13.72 18.73
CA ARG A 46 14.33 13.96 17.39
C ARG A 46 15.84 13.76 17.36
N ALA A 47 16.31 13.01 16.36
CA ALA A 47 17.72 12.89 16.01
C ALA A 47 17.95 13.39 14.58
N SER A 48 18.99 14.18 14.35
CA SER A 48 19.37 14.66 13.02
C SER A 48 20.85 14.42 12.77
N LEU A 49 21.16 13.86 11.60
CA LEU A 49 22.53 13.61 11.18
C LEU A 49 23.18 14.91 10.69
N GLY A 50 24.51 14.97 10.78
CA GLY A 50 25.27 16.08 10.23
C GLY A 50 26.77 15.87 10.30
N VAL A 51 27.49 16.86 9.82
CA VAL A 51 28.96 16.87 9.79
C VAL A 51 29.47 18.08 10.58
N VAL A 52 30.45 17.85 11.45
CA VAL A 52 31.23 18.92 12.10
C VAL A 52 32.63 18.92 11.48
N GLN A 53 33.02 20.07 10.93
CA GLN A 53 34.30 20.23 10.28
C GLN A 53 35.48 19.98 11.25
N PRO A 54 36.61 19.41 10.78
CA PRO A 54 36.84 19.00 9.39
C PRO A 54 36.13 17.68 9.03
N ASN A 55 36.18 16.65 9.89
CA ASN A 55 35.85 15.27 9.49
C ASN A 55 35.15 14.45 10.59
N ARG A 56 34.05 14.95 11.15
CA ARG A 56 33.29 14.23 12.18
C ARG A 56 31.83 14.08 11.81
N CYS A 57 31.36 12.84 11.76
CA CYS A 57 29.94 12.55 11.67
C CYS A 57 29.31 12.68 13.04
N VAL A 58 28.25 13.48 13.12
CA VAL A 58 27.56 13.76 14.37
C VAL A 58 26.08 13.46 14.27
N VAL A 59 25.50 13.11 15.40
CA VAL A 59 24.05 13.14 15.61
C VAL A 59 23.72 14.26 16.58
N LYS A 60 22.77 15.11 16.19
CA LYS A 60 22.16 16.13 17.05
C LYS A 60 20.87 15.55 17.61
N VAL A 61 20.77 15.49 18.94
CA VAL A 61 19.64 14.90 19.66
C VAL A 61 18.89 16.00 20.39
N GLU A 62 17.58 16.05 20.17
CA GLU A 62 16.66 17.01 20.76
C GLU A 62 15.55 16.24 21.45
N LEU A 63 15.61 16.19 22.78
CA LEU A 63 14.63 15.42 23.56
C LEU A 63 13.28 16.13 23.59
N GLY A 64 12.21 15.36 23.51
CA GLY A 64 10.83 15.80 23.57
C GLY A 64 10.48 16.52 24.88
N LYS A 65 9.42 17.32 24.82
CA LYS A 65 8.82 18.00 25.96
C LYS A 65 7.36 17.63 26.10
N ARG A 66 6.90 17.46 27.35
CA ARG A 66 5.47 17.42 27.66
C ARG A 66 4.83 18.73 27.20
N GLY A 67 3.74 18.64 26.43
CA GLY A 67 3.07 19.79 25.83
C GLY A 67 3.61 20.21 24.46
N GLY A 68 4.59 19.49 23.90
CA GLY A 68 5.07 19.68 22.53
C GLY A 68 6.41 20.43 22.42
N GLY A 69 7.06 20.24 21.27
CA GLY A 69 8.39 20.80 20.98
C GLY A 69 9.55 20.01 21.62
N TYR A 70 10.77 20.54 21.47
CA TYR A 70 12.00 19.85 21.86
C TYR A 70 12.90 20.71 22.78
N LYS A 71 13.74 20.06 23.57
CA LYS A 71 14.84 20.66 24.36
C LYS A 71 15.97 21.10 23.43
N SER A 72 16.88 21.93 23.94
CA SER A 72 18.06 22.35 23.19
C SER A 72 18.88 21.13 22.71
N PRO A 73 19.40 21.16 21.48
CA PRO A 73 20.12 20.03 20.91
C PRO A 73 21.40 19.72 21.67
N LYS A 74 21.67 18.44 21.88
CA LYS A 74 22.98 17.91 22.26
C LYS A 74 23.61 17.21 21.06
N THR A 75 24.88 17.48 20.80
CA THR A 75 25.62 16.89 19.68
C THR A 75 26.52 15.77 20.17
N TYR A 76 26.48 14.62 19.52
CA TYR A 76 27.34 13.48 19.79
C TYR A 76 28.08 13.10 18.51
N THR A 77 29.40 12.94 18.61
CA THR A 77 30.20 12.40 17.51
C THR A 77 30.15 10.88 17.53
N TYR A 78 29.93 10.25 16.37
CA TYR A 78 29.86 8.79 16.27
C TYR A 78 30.86 8.20 15.26
N LEU A 79 31.33 8.98 14.28
CA LEU A 79 32.47 8.64 13.44
C LEU A 79 33.41 9.85 13.33
N GLU A 80 34.70 9.59 13.34
CA GLU A 80 35.75 10.57 13.09
C GLU A 80 36.72 9.99 12.07
N ASP A 81 37.11 10.80 11.08
CA ASP A 81 38.14 10.46 10.11
C ASP A 81 39.31 11.43 10.27
N THR A 82 40.52 10.89 10.40
CA THR A 82 41.76 11.66 10.51
C THR A 82 42.38 11.97 9.15
N GLY A 83 41.78 11.50 8.06
CA GLY A 83 42.17 11.78 6.68
C GLY A 83 42.02 13.26 6.32
N THR A 84 42.57 13.61 5.16
CA THR A 84 42.49 14.97 4.58
C THR A 84 41.27 15.19 3.71
N ASP A 85 40.64 14.11 3.24
CA ASP A 85 39.44 14.16 2.42
C ASP A 85 38.20 14.36 3.30
N PRO A 86 37.12 14.96 2.79
CA PRO A 86 35.86 15.07 3.51
C PRO A 86 35.31 13.69 3.89
N ILE A 87 34.99 13.52 5.16
CA ILE A 87 34.35 12.29 5.65
C ILE A 87 33.01 12.04 4.95
N SER A 88 32.77 10.80 4.50
CA SER A 88 31.47 10.36 3.99
C SER A 88 30.62 9.80 5.13
N CYS A 89 29.69 10.61 5.64
CA CYS A 89 28.82 10.24 6.74
C CYS A 89 27.51 9.60 6.25
N PRO A 90 26.93 8.67 7.03
CA PRO A 90 25.54 8.32 6.86
C PRO A 90 24.64 9.56 6.87
N ASP A 91 23.66 9.57 5.98
CA ASP A 91 22.74 10.67 5.72
C ASP A 91 21.26 10.21 5.63
N LEU A 92 21.03 8.93 5.87
CA LEU A 92 19.72 8.28 6.01
C LEU A 92 19.65 7.51 7.33
N GLY A 93 18.45 7.37 7.89
CA GLY A 93 18.27 6.47 9.02
C GLY A 93 16.86 6.42 9.59
N VAL A 94 16.70 5.52 10.55
CA VAL A 94 15.50 5.35 11.38
C VAL A 94 15.91 5.18 12.84
N ALA A 95 14.98 5.50 13.75
CA ALA A 95 15.13 5.22 15.16
C ALA A 95 14.23 4.03 15.52
N VAL A 96 14.81 2.92 15.97
CA VAL A 96 14.10 1.67 16.29
C VAL A 96 14.67 1.00 17.54
N ASP A 97 13.80 0.44 18.38
CA ASP A 97 14.19 -0.40 19.52
C ASP A 97 14.56 -1.81 19.02
N LEU A 98 15.85 -2.05 18.81
CA LEU A 98 16.33 -3.37 18.38
C LEU A 98 16.34 -4.34 19.57
N GLY A 99 16.63 -3.86 20.79
CA GLY A 99 16.72 -4.70 21.98
C GLY A 99 15.37 -5.17 22.56
N GLY A 100 14.29 -4.47 22.25
CA GLY A 100 13.03 -4.56 22.99
C GLY A 100 13.16 -4.08 24.44
N ASP A 101 14.13 -3.20 24.72
CA ASP A 101 14.40 -2.68 26.07
C ASP A 101 13.75 -1.31 26.31
N GLY A 102 13.01 -0.81 25.32
CA GLY A 102 12.33 0.49 25.34
C GLY A 102 13.25 1.67 25.01
N SER A 103 14.55 1.46 24.88
CA SER A 103 15.47 2.47 24.37
C SER A 103 15.59 2.34 22.86
N THR A 104 15.52 3.47 22.16
CA THR A 104 15.56 3.47 20.70
C THR A 104 17.00 3.63 20.20
N GLU A 105 17.47 2.69 19.38
CA GLU A 105 18.71 2.80 18.61
C GLU A 105 18.54 3.58 17.30
N LEU A 106 19.65 4.04 16.72
CA LEU A 106 19.65 4.61 15.37
C LEU A 106 20.23 3.60 14.39
N VAL A 107 19.50 3.28 13.33
CA VAL A 107 19.97 2.48 12.20
C VAL A 107 20.20 3.44 11.04
N LEU A 108 21.45 3.55 10.59
CA LEU A 108 21.91 4.54 9.62
C LEU A 108 22.37 3.89 8.32
N ALA A 109 22.19 4.60 7.21
CA ALA A 109 22.63 4.19 5.89
C ALA A 109 23.25 5.38 5.11
N TRP A 110 23.93 5.07 4.01
CA TRP A 110 24.48 6.06 3.09
C TRP A 110 23.68 6.07 1.80
N PHE A 111 22.99 7.17 1.51
CA PHE A 111 22.24 7.37 0.26
C PHE A 111 23.14 7.19 -0.97
N ALA A 112 24.32 7.82 -0.96
CA ALA A 112 25.30 7.73 -2.04
C ALA A 112 26.08 6.40 -2.04
N GLY A 113 25.79 5.50 -1.10
CA GLY A 113 26.54 4.28 -0.87
C GLY A 113 27.67 4.49 0.14
N ARG A 114 27.97 3.44 0.91
CA ARG A 114 29.02 3.51 1.93
C ARG A 114 30.40 3.79 1.30
N PRO A 115 31.28 4.53 1.97
CA PRO A 115 32.66 4.66 1.53
C PRO A 115 33.39 3.30 1.62
N PRO A 116 34.46 3.08 0.83
CA PRO A 116 35.24 1.83 0.89
C PRO A 116 35.84 1.51 2.27
N THR A 117 35.96 2.51 3.14
CA THR A 117 36.48 2.37 4.51
C THR A 117 35.45 1.89 5.52
N ALA A 118 34.15 1.94 5.19
CA ALA A 118 33.10 1.40 6.04
C ALA A 118 32.94 -0.10 5.75
N ASP A 119 32.87 -0.93 6.79
CA ASP A 119 32.73 -2.38 6.62
C ASP A 119 31.33 -2.81 6.16
N HIS A 120 30.30 -2.04 6.52
CA HIS A 120 28.90 -2.42 6.40
C HIS A 120 28.03 -1.30 5.82
N ASP A 121 26.94 -1.67 5.13
CA ASP A 121 26.00 -0.73 4.47
C ASP A 121 24.99 -0.12 5.45
N LEU A 122 24.67 -0.85 6.54
CA LEU A 122 23.93 -0.34 7.69
C LEU A 122 24.84 -0.21 8.91
N LEU A 123 24.69 0.89 9.64
CA LEU A 123 25.39 1.17 10.90
C LEU A 123 24.38 1.36 12.03
N VAL A 124 24.54 0.63 13.13
CA VAL A 124 23.71 0.78 14.33
C VAL A 124 24.45 1.58 15.39
N LEU A 125 23.81 2.65 15.86
CA LEU A 125 24.28 3.45 16.98
C LEU A 125 23.49 3.13 18.25
N ARG A 126 24.20 2.73 19.30
CA ARG A 126 23.69 2.63 20.69
C ARG A 126 24.31 3.73 21.52
N ASN A 127 23.48 4.48 22.25
CA ASN A 127 23.95 5.67 22.98
C ASN A 127 24.80 6.60 22.10
N TYR A 128 24.40 6.72 20.83
CA TYR A 128 25.06 7.57 19.83
C TYR A 128 26.51 7.16 19.50
N GLN A 129 26.88 5.90 19.73
CA GLN A 129 28.17 5.31 19.35
C GLN A 129 27.95 4.05 18.49
N PRO A 130 28.82 3.77 17.50
CA PRO A 130 28.76 2.53 16.73
C PRO A 130 28.77 1.30 17.64
N ALA A 131 27.79 0.41 17.45
CA ALA A 131 27.66 -0.82 18.23
C ALA A 131 27.57 -2.08 17.37
N ALA A 132 27.06 -1.97 16.14
CA ALA A 132 26.99 -3.04 15.17
C ALA A 132 26.92 -2.48 13.75
N GLY A 133 27.20 -3.33 12.76
CA GLY A 133 26.96 -3.04 11.35
C GLY A 133 26.39 -4.28 10.64
N PHE A 134 25.67 -4.05 9.56
CA PHE A 134 25.00 -5.10 8.78
C PHE A 134 25.17 -4.87 7.29
N ASP A 135 25.42 -5.94 6.56
CA ASP A 135 25.41 -5.90 5.10
C ASP A 135 23.96 -5.75 4.62
N ALA A 136 23.77 -4.82 3.70
CA ALA A 136 22.47 -4.37 3.24
C ALA A 136 22.57 -3.91 1.79
N ILE A 137 21.46 -3.43 1.22
CA ILE A 137 21.50 -2.84 -0.12
C ILE A 137 22.43 -1.64 -0.14
N HIS A 138 23.28 -1.61 -1.16
CA HIS A 138 24.08 -0.44 -1.47
C HIS A 138 23.19 0.67 -2.05
N GLN A 139 23.48 1.92 -1.74
CA GLN A 139 22.74 3.10 -2.25
C GLN A 139 21.21 3.03 -2.04
N PRO A 140 20.71 2.84 -0.80
CA PRO A 140 19.30 2.97 -0.53
C PRO A 140 18.83 4.40 -0.79
N SER A 141 17.68 4.55 -1.45
CA SER A 141 17.00 5.83 -1.61
C SER A 141 16.12 6.17 -0.40
N TYR A 142 15.79 5.16 0.41
CA TYR A 142 14.93 5.27 1.58
C TYR A 142 15.15 4.12 2.57
N ILE A 143 14.84 4.39 3.84
CA ILE A 143 14.82 3.40 4.92
C ILE A 143 13.56 3.63 5.77
N GLY A 144 12.88 2.57 6.20
CA GLY A 144 11.66 2.67 7.00
C GLY A 144 11.46 1.51 7.96
N LEU A 145 10.35 1.56 8.71
CA LEU A 145 10.01 0.60 9.75
C LEU A 145 8.62 -0.01 9.55
N ALA A 146 8.50 -1.32 9.76
CA ALA A 146 7.23 -2.05 9.89
C ALA A 146 7.48 -3.41 10.55
N ASP A 147 6.46 -4.04 11.11
CA ASP A 147 6.55 -5.40 11.65
C ASP A 147 6.26 -6.42 10.54
N PHE A 148 7.30 -6.92 9.87
CA PHE A 148 7.18 -7.83 8.72
C PHE A 148 7.05 -9.30 9.13
N ASN A 149 7.24 -9.66 10.40
CA ASN A 149 7.14 -11.04 10.85
C ASN A 149 6.01 -11.28 11.88
N GLY A 150 5.31 -10.22 12.29
CA GLY A 150 4.21 -10.25 13.25
C GLY A 150 4.64 -10.50 14.69
N ASP A 151 5.92 -10.28 15.03
CA ASP A 151 6.43 -10.53 16.38
C ASP A 151 6.25 -9.33 17.34
N GLY A 152 5.69 -8.23 16.84
CA GLY A 152 5.44 -6.99 17.57
C GLY A 152 6.64 -6.05 17.62
N ARG A 153 7.78 -6.40 17.03
CA ARG A 153 8.96 -5.54 16.89
C ARG A 153 8.90 -4.82 15.55
N GLN A 154 9.42 -3.60 15.52
CA GLN A 154 9.61 -2.92 14.26
C GLN A 154 10.86 -3.48 13.59
N ASP A 155 10.70 -3.99 12.37
CA ASP A 155 11.77 -4.37 11.47
C ASP A 155 12.18 -3.18 10.60
N VAL A 156 13.29 -3.33 9.88
CA VAL A 156 13.80 -2.31 8.96
C VAL A 156 13.52 -2.73 7.52
N TYR A 157 13.10 -1.80 6.68
CA TYR A 157 13.09 -2.01 5.23
C TYR A 157 13.82 -0.89 4.52
N GLN A 158 14.32 -1.18 3.33
CA GLN A 158 14.94 -0.19 2.46
C GLN A 158 14.40 -0.36 1.05
N TRP A 159 14.43 0.74 0.29
CA TRP A 159 14.30 0.63 -1.16
C TRP A 159 15.33 1.48 -1.88
N THR A 160 15.68 1.10 -3.10
CA THR A 160 16.63 1.75 -4.00
C THR A 160 16.11 1.76 -5.42
N ASP A 161 16.49 2.78 -6.18
CA ASP A 161 16.32 2.82 -7.63
C ASP A 161 17.55 2.34 -8.42
N GLN A 162 18.64 1.98 -7.72
CA GLN A 162 19.92 1.60 -8.32
C GLN A 162 20.12 0.09 -8.45
N GLY A 163 19.13 -0.75 -8.10
CA GLY A 163 19.29 -2.20 -8.10
C GLY A 163 18.15 -2.97 -7.46
N GLU A 164 18.41 -3.56 -6.27
CA GLU A 164 17.58 -4.59 -5.63
C GLU A 164 16.15 -4.17 -5.26
N GLY A 165 15.73 -2.96 -5.61
CA GLY A 165 14.37 -2.44 -5.49
C GLY A 165 13.96 -2.30 -4.04
N PHE A 166 13.19 -3.24 -3.50
CA PHE A 166 12.68 -3.24 -2.13
C PHE A 166 13.21 -4.45 -1.34
N VAL A 167 13.69 -4.24 -0.11
CA VAL A 167 14.24 -5.27 0.76
C VAL A 167 13.87 -5.05 2.23
N THR A 168 13.83 -6.13 3.01
CA THR A 168 13.53 -6.10 4.45
C THR A 168 14.66 -6.71 5.27
N TYR A 169 14.74 -6.32 6.53
CA TYR A 169 15.67 -6.83 7.54
C TYR A 169 14.92 -6.95 8.87
N LEU A 170 14.78 -8.19 9.35
CA LEU A 170 14.05 -8.51 10.56
C LEU A 170 14.87 -8.17 11.81
N ASN A 171 14.22 -7.49 12.74
CA ASN A 171 14.71 -7.17 14.07
C ASN A 171 14.64 -8.43 14.95
N THR A 172 15.80 -8.87 15.41
CA THR A 172 15.91 -10.09 16.21
C THR A 172 15.81 -9.77 17.69
N SER A 173 15.24 -10.70 18.46
CA SER A 173 15.20 -10.60 19.93
C SER A 173 16.56 -10.44 20.63
N SER A 174 17.66 -10.70 19.92
CA SER A 174 19.03 -10.44 20.38
C SER A 174 19.53 -9.00 20.15
N GLY A 175 18.71 -8.11 19.60
CA GLY A 175 19.10 -6.73 19.31
C GLY A 175 19.94 -6.55 18.05
N GLY A 176 19.69 -7.37 17.03
CA GLY A 176 20.38 -7.31 15.73
C GLY A 176 19.41 -7.40 14.56
N LEU A 177 19.90 -7.15 13.34
CA LEU A 177 19.13 -7.25 12.10
C LEU A 177 19.55 -8.49 11.29
N THR A 178 18.59 -9.13 10.62
CA THR A 178 18.85 -10.25 9.69
C THR A 178 18.06 -10.06 8.41
N PRO A 179 18.56 -10.42 7.22
CA PRO A 179 17.80 -10.26 5.98
C PRO A 179 16.43 -10.92 6.05
N GLY A 180 15.39 -10.16 5.70
CA GLY A 180 14.02 -10.62 5.66
C GLY A 180 13.65 -11.26 4.31
N PRO A 181 12.53 -11.99 4.25
CA PRO A 181 12.09 -12.70 3.06
C PRO A 181 11.46 -11.81 1.98
N VAL A 182 10.96 -10.63 2.36
CA VAL A 182 10.37 -9.68 1.41
C VAL A 182 11.49 -8.98 0.64
N ARG A 183 11.53 -9.26 -0.67
CA ARG A 183 12.54 -8.77 -1.60
C ARG A 183 12.02 -8.66 -3.03
N TRP A 184 12.28 -7.54 -3.69
CA TRP A 184 11.83 -7.29 -5.06
C TRP A 184 12.76 -6.36 -5.85
N CYS A 185 13.39 -6.87 -6.90
CA CYS A 185 14.26 -6.08 -7.76
C CYS A 185 13.45 -5.23 -8.73
N ALA A 186 13.64 -3.91 -8.74
CA ALA A 186 12.95 -2.98 -9.63
C ALA A 186 13.69 -1.63 -9.69
N GLY A 187 13.67 -1.00 -10.86
CA GLY A 187 14.34 0.30 -11.09
C GLY A 187 13.65 1.50 -10.43
N TRP A 188 12.33 1.52 -10.27
CA TRP A 188 11.59 2.59 -9.57
C TRP A 188 10.30 2.06 -8.92
N PRO A 189 10.41 1.36 -7.78
CA PRO A 189 9.22 0.83 -7.12
C PRO A 189 8.42 1.94 -6.44
N GLN A 190 7.10 2.00 -6.67
CA GLN A 190 6.19 2.55 -5.67
C GLN A 190 5.64 1.40 -4.82
N PHE A 191 5.43 1.62 -3.53
CA PHE A 191 4.94 0.56 -2.66
C PHE A 191 3.94 1.06 -1.63
N ARG A 192 3.12 0.13 -1.14
CA ARG A 192 2.30 0.30 0.06
C ARG A 192 2.49 -0.92 0.96
N LEU A 193 2.41 -0.67 2.26
CA LEU A 193 2.49 -1.69 3.30
C LEU A 193 1.09 -1.92 3.87
N ALA A 194 0.66 -3.18 3.92
CA ALA A 194 -0.56 -3.59 4.62
C ALA A 194 -0.48 -5.08 4.96
N ASP A 195 -1.20 -5.52 5.99
CA ASP A 195 -1.43 -6.95 6.23
C ASP A 195 -2.54 -7.44 5.28
N PHE A 196 -2.16 -8.00 4.13
CA PHE A 196 -3.12 -8.41 3.09
C PHE A 196 -3.75 -9.79 3.36
N ASN A 197 -3.19 -10.55 4.30
CA ASN A 197 -3.63 -11.91 4.61
C ASN A 197 -4.19 -12.08 6.04
N GLY A 198 -4.16 -11.01 6.85
CA GLY A 198 -4.73 -10.96 8.19
C GLY A 198 -3.95 -11.73 9.25
N ASN A 199 -2.66 -12.01 9.04
CA ASN A 199 -1.83 -12.77 9.99
C ASN A 199 -1.13 -11.90 11.05
N GLY A 200 -1.27 -10.58 10.96
CA GLY A 200 -0.60 -9.62 11.83
C GLY A 200 0.82 -9.26 11.40
N ALA A 201 1.35 -9.87 10.35
CA ALA A 201 2.62 -9.50 9.73
C ALA A 201 2.37 -8.55 8.55
N MET A 202 3.33 -7.65 8.31
CA MET A 202 3.24 -6.69 7.22
C MET A 202 3.60 -7.34 5.88
N ASP A 203 2.72 -7.20 4.90
CA ASP A 203 3.01 -7.52 3.50
C ASP A 203 3.33 -6.23 2.72
N VAL A 204 3.80 -6.36 1.47
CA VAL A 204 4.05 -5.21 0.58
C VAL A 204 3.36 -5.41 -0.76
N VAL A 205 2.73 -4.35 -1.29
CA VAL A 205 2.37 -4.27 -2.70
C VAL A 205 3.31 -3.29 -3.38
N ILE A 206 3.87 -3.70 -4.52
CA ILE A 206 4.88 -2.96 -5.27
C ILE A 206 4.40 -2.81 -6.70
N SER A 207 4.32 -1.57 -7.17
CA SER A 207 4.30 -1.28 -8.60
C SER A 207 5.73 -1.14 -9.10
N TYR A 208 6.04 -1.73 -10.25
CA TYR A 208 7.40 -1.79 -10.76
C TYR A 208 7.44 -1.61 -12.28
N VAL A 209 8.56 -1.06 -12.74
CA VAL A 209 8.99 -1.04 -14.15
C VAL A 209 10.33 -1.75 -14.20
N GLU A 210 10.47 -2.66 -15.16
CA GLU A 210 11.68 -3.44 -15.43
C GLU A 210 12.29 -4.05 -14.16
N GLY A 211 11.84 -5.26 -13.82
CA GLY A 211 12.54 -6.06 -12.82
C GLY A 211 13.97 -6.29 -13.29
N CYS A 212 14.98 -6.26 -12.41
CA CYS A 212 16.38 -6.32 -12.84
C CYS A 212 16.68 -7.57 -13.68
N GLY A 213 16.75 -7.42 -15.01
CA GLY A 213 16.93 -8.52 -15.98
C GLY A 213 15.63 -9.08 -16.60
N ASP A 214 14.46 -8.59 -16.19
CA ASP A 214 13.14 -8.89 -16.74
C ASP A 214 12.47 -7.60 -17.22
N ALA A 215 12.25 -7.48 -18.53
CA ALA A 215 11.61 -6.31 -19.14
C ALA A 215 10.10 -6.24 -18.84
N ALA A 216 9.63 -6.78 -17.72
CA ALA A 216 8.24 -6.74 -17.29
C ALA A 216 7.97 -5.50 -16.43
N SER A 217 6.75 -4.97 -16.55
CA SER A 217 6.21 -3.99 -15.62
C SER A 217 4.90 -4.50 -15.03
N GLY A 218 4.48 -3.98 -13.88
CA GLY A 218 3.22 -4.39 -13.29
C GLY A 218 3.07 -4.02 -11.82
N VAL A 219 2.21 -4.78 -11.14
CA VAL A 219 1.95 -4.67 -9.72
C VAL A 219 2.00 -6.07 -9.11
N VAL A 220 2.80 -6.24 -8.06
CA VAL A 220 2.99 -7.49 -7.34
C VAL A 220 2.74 -7.29 -5.86
N VAL A 221 2.04 -8.23 -5.23
CA VAL A 221 1.95 -8.34 -3.78
C VAL A 221 2.96 -9.38 -3.32
N ILE A 222 3.74 -9.04 -2.31
CA ILE A 222 4.75 -9.92 -1.71
C ILE A 222 4.40 -10.05 -0.24
N ARG A 223 4.17 -11.28 0.17
CA ARG A 223 3.80 -11.60 1.55
C ARG A 223 5.00 -11.56 2.48
N ASP A 224 4.73 -11.52 3.77
CA ASP A 224 5.67 -11.66 4.88
C ASP A 224 6.60 -12.89 4.76
N ASP A 225 6.21 -13.92 4.01
CA ASP A 225 7.02 -15.12 3.73
C ASP A 225 7.82 -15.05 2.41
N GLY A 226 7.74 -13.93 1.68
CA GLY A 226 8.38 -13.71 0.39
C GLY A 226 7.62 -14.25 -0.83
N THR A 227 6.46 -14.89 -0.63
CA THR A 227 5.57 -15.37 -1.70
C THR A 227 5.06 -14.20 -2.53
N LYS A 228 5.10 -14.35 -3.87
CA LYS A 228 4.74 -13.30 -4.82
C LYS A 228 3.43 -13.62 -5.52
N ASN A 229 2.52 -12.66 -5.56
CA ASN A 229 1.27 -12.71 -6.29
C ASN A 229 1.19 -11.51 -7.26
N HIS A 230 1.23 -11.76 -8.56
CA HIS A 230 1.13 -10.71 -9.57
C HIS A 230 -0.33 -10.30 -9.77
N ILE A 231 -0.65 -9.06 -9.42
CA ILE A 231 -1.94 -8.43 -9.69
C ILE A 231 -2.05 -8.05 -11.16
N ARG A 232 -0.95 -7.51 -11.69
CA ARG A 232 -0.73 -7.22 -13.10
C ARG A 232 0.73 -7.50 -13.46
N ARG A 233 0.93 -7.99 -14.67
CA ARG A 233 2.25 -8.20 -15.26
C ARG A 233 2.13 -8.08 -16.77
N GLU A 234 2.87 -7.16 -17.36
CA GLU A 234 2.94 -6.94 -18.80
C GLU A 234 4.34 -7.23 -19.31
N VAL A 235 4.43 -7.86 -20.49
CA VAL A 235 5.70 -8.26 -21.12
C VAL A 235 5.62 -8.03 -22.64
N PRO A 236 6.58 -7.27 -23.22
CA PRO A 236 7.45 -6.33 -22.52
C PRO A 236 6.60 -5.24 -21.85
N GLY A 237 7.04 -4.75 -20.71
CA GLY A 237 6.38 -3.72 -19.93
C GLY A 237 7.01 -2.36 -20.21
N GLU A 238 6.25 -1.47 -20.85
CA GLU A 238 6.64 -0.07 -21.07
C GLU A 238 5.79 0.90 -20.23
N ASN A 239 4.78 0.37 -19.52
CA ASN A 239 3.84 1.14 -18.73
C ASN A 239 4.34 1.39 -17.31
N TYR A 240 4.12 2.61 -16.83
CA TYR A 240 4.32 3.00 -15.43
C TYR A 240 3.04 2.74 -14.65
N TRP A 241 3.16 2.04 -13.52
CA TRP A 241 2.04 1.68 -12.68
C TRP A 241 2.08 2.46 -11.37
N SER A 242 0.91 2.86 -10.87
CA SER A 242 0.74 3.32 -9.49
C SER A 242 -0.21 2.40 -8.73
N VAL A 243 0.01 2.29 -7.42
CA VAL A 243 -0.81 1.47 -6.54
C VAL A 243 -1.12 2.18 -5.23
N GLU A 244 -2.38 2.11 -4.82
CA GLU A 244 -2.88 2.58 -3.53
C GLU A 244 -3.63 1.45 -2.81
N THR A 245 -3.63 1.51 -1.48
CA THR A 245 -4.32 0.55 -0.61
C THR A 245 -5.45 1.22 0.15
N GLN A 246 -6.65 0.65 0.11
CA GLN A 246 -7.82 1.17 0.83
C GLN A 246 -8.83 0.05 1.07
N ASP A 247 -9.56 0.05 2.18
CA ASP A 247 -10.77 -0.80 2.30
C ASP A 247 -11.88 -0.21 1.40
N LEU A 248 -12.07 -0.84 0.25
CA LEU A 248 -12.93 -0.39 -0.81
C LEU A 248 -14.36 -0.90 -0.59
N ASN A 249 -14.56 -2.12 -0.09
CA ASN A 249 -15.91 -2.72 0.06
C ASN A 249 -16.48 -2.65 1.49
N GLY A 250 -15.71 -2.16 2.47
CA GLY A 250 -16.10 -2.01 3.87
C GLY A 250 -15.99 -3.30 4.69
N ASP A 251 -15.20 -4.29 4.24
CA ASP A 251 -15.04 -5.58 4.92
C ASP A 251 -13.87 -5.59 5.93
N GLY A 252 -13.13 -4.48 6.04
CA GLY A 252 -11.99 -4.32 6.93
C GLY A 252 -10.69 -4.93 6.38
N ARG A 253 -10.67 -5.42 5.13
CA ARG A 253 -9.46 -5.94 4.48
C ARG A 253 -8.89 -4.88 3.52
N PRO A 254 -7.57 -4.83 3.33
CA PRO A 254 -6.99 -3.91 2.37
C PRO A 254 -7.30 -4.35 0.93
N ASP A 255 -7.92 -3.45 0.16
CA ASP A 255 -8.12 -3.59 -1.27
C ASP A 255 -7.11 -2.71 -2.04
N LEU A 256 -7.01 -2.91 -3.35
CA LEU A 256 -6.05 -2.20 -4.21
C LEU A 256 -6.75 -1.31 -5.24
N ILE A 257 -6.21 -0.11 -5.43
CA ILE A 257 -6.46 0.73 -6.59
C ILE A 257 -5.16 0.71 -7.42
N VAL A 258 -5.23 0.19 -8.63
CA VAL A 258 -4.09 0.13 -9.56
C VAL A 258 -4.40 1.01 -10.75
N THR A 259 -3.47 1.92 -11.07
CA THR A 259 -3.56 2.78 -12.24
C THR A 259 -2.45 2.42 -13.21
N ASP A 260 -2.84 2.17 -14.46
CA ASP A 260 -1.90 2.22 -15.59
C ASP A 260 -1.74 3.70 -16.00
N ASN A 261 -0.60 4.29 -15.69
CA ASN A 261 -0.35 5.70 -15.97
C ASN A 261 -0.08 5.96 -17.47
N GLY A 262 0.10 4.92 -18.29
CA GLY A 262 0.22 5.04 -19.74
C GLY A 262 -1.13 5.22 -20.43
N SER A 263 -2.18 4.58 -19.90
CA SER A 263 -3.54 4.63 -20.46
C SER A 263 -4.57 5.40 -19.61
N ASP A 264 -4.16 5.88 -18.43
CA ASP A 264 -5.03 6.42 -17.37
C ASP A 264 -6.11 5.43 -16.90
N GLU A 265 -5.94 4.13 -17.16
CA GLU A 265 -6.90 3.11 -16.74
C GLU A 265 -6.76 2.82 -15.25
N VAL A 266 -7.83 3.09 -14.49
CA VAL A 266 -7.92 2.75 -13.07
C VAL A 266 -8.72 1.46 -12.88
N ARG A 267 -8.10 0.47 -12.24
CA ARG A 267 -8.71 -0.81 -11.86
C ARG A 267 -8.70 -0.98 -10.36
N HIS A 268 -9.75 -1.59 -9.84
CA HIS A 268 -9.92 -1.84 -8.40
C HIS A 268 -9.90 -3.34 -8.16
N TYR A 269 -9.18 -3.79 -7.13
CA TYR A 269 -9.10 -5.21 -6.77
C TYR A 269 -9.42 -5.38 -5.31
N LEU A 270 -10.33 -6.30 -5.03
CA LEU A 270 -10.84 -6.59 -3.70
C LEU A 270 -9.99 -7.71 -3.08
N GLY A 271 -9.46 -7.48 -1.89
CA GLY A 271 -8.68 -8.42 -1.12
C GLY A 271 -9.57 -9.56 -0.62
N ASN A 272 -9.19 -10.78 -0.93
CA ASN A 272 -9.92 -11.97 -0.48
C ASN A 272 -9.53 -12.37 0.96
N GLY A 273 -8.55 -11.68 1.55
CA GLY A 273 -8.08 -11.90 2.91
C GLY A 273 -6.99 -12.96 3.07
N ASP A 274 -6.39 -13.39 1.97
CA ASP A 274 -5.30 -14.36 1.90
C ASP A 274 -4.16 -13.86 0.98
N ALA A 275 -4.04 -12.53 0.85
CA ALA A 275 -3.19 -11.84 -0.14
C ALA A 275 -3.48 -12.22 -1.62
N THR A 276 -4.64 -12.81 -1.90
CA THR A 276 -5.21 -12.88 -3.26
C THR A 276 -6.26 -11.80 -3.48
N PHE A 277 -6.49 -11.45 -4.74
CA PHE A 277 -7.34 -10.31 -5.09
C PHE A 277 -8.26 -10.61 -6.27
N THR A 278 -9.47 -10.10 -6.20
CA THR A 278 -10.49 -10.21 -7.25
C THR A 278 -10.74 -8.83 -7.86
N GLU A 279 -10.55 -8.65 -9.17
CA GLU A 279 -10.87 -7.37 -9.80
C GLU A 279 -12.38 -7.06 -9.67
N SER A 280 -12.69 -5.82 -9.30
CA SER A 280 -14.06 -5.34 -9.14
C SER A 280 -14.83 -5.43 -10.46
N PRO A 281 -16.14 -5.74 -10.42
CA PRO A 281 -16.92 -5.85 -11.64
C PRO A 281 -17.01 -4.50 -12.34
N ARG A 282 -16.88 -4.50 -13.67
CA ARG A 282 -16.96 -3.32 -14.54
C ARG A 282 -17.99 -3.57 -15.63
N ALA A 283 -19.12 -2.89 -15.49
CA ALA A 283 -20.20 -2.89 -16.46
C ALA A 283 -19.95 -1.79 -17.50
N VAL A 284 -20.05 -2.13 -18.78
CA VAL A 284 -19.84 -1.26 -19.93
C VAL A 284 -21.16 -1.13 -20.70
N ARG A 285 -21.40 0.05 -21.28
CA ARG A 285 -22.68 0.30 -21.98
C ARG A 285 -22.85 -0.63 -23.17
N ASP A 286 -24.06 -1.15 -23.31
CA ASP A 286 -24.46 -1.99 -24.44
C ASP A 286 -25.32 -1.24 -25.45
N LYS A 287 -25.28 -1.73 -26.69
CA LYS A 287 -26.22 -1.34 -27.75
C LYS A 287 -26.73 -2.60 -28.45
N VAL A 288 -28.04 -2.71 -28.61
CA VAL A 288 -28.66 -3.83 -29.31
C VAL A 288 -29.75 -3.34 -30.27
N SER A 289 -29.85 -3.97 -31.44
CA SER A 289 -30.99 -3.79 -32.35
C SER A 289 -31.86 -5.05 -32.33
N ILE A 290 -33.17 -4.87 -32.24
CA ILE A 290 -34.16 -5.95 -32.27
C ILE A 290 -35.21 -5.67 -33.35
N ASN A 291 -35.89 -6.71 -33.84
CA ASN A 291 -36.93 -6.59 -34.86
C ASN A 291 -38.32 -6.73 -34.22
N GLY A 292 -39.12 -5.67 -34.33
CA GLY A 292 -40.50 -5.59 -33.85
C GLY A 292 -40.67 -6.11 -32.42
N SER A 293 -41.56 -7.09 -32.27
CA SER A 293 -41.93 -7.71 -30.99
C SER A 293 -41.04 -8.89 -30.59
N ARG A 294 -39.92 -9.14 -31.28
CA ARG A 294 -39.05 -10.30 -30.99
C ARG A 294 -38.37 -10.17 -29.63
N LYS A 295 -38.61 -11.15 -28.76
CA LYS A 295 -37.88 -11.32 -27.50
C LYS A 295 -36.41 -11.64 -27.81
N THR A 296 -35.49 -10.95 -27.13
CA THR A 296 -34.05 -11.05 -27.40
C THR A 296 -33.27 -11.25 -26.10
N LYS A 297 -32.40 -12.26 -26.06
CA LYS A 297 -31.41 -12.42 -24.99
C LYS A 297 -30.20 -11.55 -25.33
N ILE A 298 -29.92 -10.57 -24.50
CA ILE A 298 -28.81 -9.63 -24.63
C ILE A 298 -27.67 -10.15 -23.77
N ALA A 299 -26.51 -10.37 -24.39
CA ALA A 299 -25.29 -10.82 -23.71
C ALA A 299 -24.54 -9.60 -23.16
N VAL A 300 -25.09 -9.02 -22.09
CA VAL A 300 -24.57 -7.77 -21.50
C VAL A 300 -23.13 -7.90 -20.97
N LEU A 301 -22.66 -9.12 -20.73
CA LEU A 301 -21.31 -9.36 -20.22
C LEU A 301 -20.23 -9.40 -21.31
N ASP A 302 -20.58 -9.38 -22.60
CA ASP A 302 -19.62 -9.60 -23.70
C ASP A 302 -18.53 -8.50 -23.76
N ASN A 303 -18.81 -7.31 -23.24
CA ASN A 303 -17.87 -6.18 -23.14
C ASN A 303 -17.62 -5.74 -21.69
N ASP A 304 -18.02 -6.54 -20.71
CA ASP A 304 -17.84 -6.27 -19.29
C ASP A 304 -16.64 -7.00 -18.71
N TYR A 305 -16.22 -6.59 -17.52
CA TYR A 305 -15.46 -7.45 -16.62
C TYR A 305 -16.34 -7.89 -15.46
N ALA A 306 -16.50 -9.20 -15.28
CA ALA A 306 -17.14 -9.79 -14.11
C ALA A 306 -16.75 -11.26 -14.00
N THR A 307 -16.53 -11.74 -12.78
CA THR A 307 -16.29 -13.18 -12.58
C THR A 307 -17.61 -13.97 -12.66
N THR A 308 -17.49 -15.29 -12.54
CA THR A 308 -18.63 -16.21 -12.41
C THR A 308 -19.44 -16.01 -11.12
N GLN A 309 -18.92 -15.29 -10.12
CA GLN A 309 -19.62 -14.98 -8.87
C GLN A 309 -20.45 -13.69 -8.96
N ALA A 310 -20.16 -12.79 -9.91
CA ALA A 310 -20.90 -11.54 -10.07
C ALA A 310 -22.39 -11.76 -10.33
N LYS A 311 -23.24 -11.09 -9.55
CA LYS A 311 -24.69 -11.06 -9.70
C LYS A 311 -25.11 -9.95 -10.67
N ILE A 312 -25.92 -10.30 -11.67
CA ILE A 312 -26.59 -9.33 -12.55
C ILE A 312 -27.96 -9.00 -11.96
N SER A 313 -28.29 -7.70 -11.87
CA SER A 313 -29.62 -7.22 -11.49
C SER A 313 -30.05 -6.07 -12.39
N VAL A 314 -31.36 -5.90 -12.57
CA VAL A 314 -31.91 -4.73 -13.28
C VAL A 314 -32.22 -3.66 -12.25
N VAL A 315 -31.64 -2.48 -12.40
CA VAL A 315 -31.82 -1.35 -11.49
C VAL A 315 -32.91 -0.41 -11.99
N THR A 316 -32.90 -0.14 -13.30
CA THR A 316 -33.90 0.72 -13.94
C THR A 316 -34.57 -0.07 -15.06
N ALA A 317 -35.86 -0.31 -14.92
CA ALA A 317 -36.66 -0.99 -15.93
C ALA A 317 -36.81 -0.14 -17.21
N PRO A 318 -36.98 -0.78 -18.37
CA PRO A 318 -37.32 -0.11 -19.61
C PRO A 318 -38.73 0.48 -19.61
N GLN A 319 -38.98 1.45 -20.49
CA GLN A 319 -40.29 2.13 -20.60
C GLN A 319 -41.25 1.43 -21.57
N HIS A 320 -40.71 0.73 -22.57
CA HIS A 320 -41.46 0.15 -23.68
C HIS A 320 -41.24 -1.36 -23.82
N GLY A 321 -40.88 -2.02 -22.72
CA GLY A 321 -40.68 -3.46 -22.64
C GLY A 321 -40.56 -3.95 -21.21
N THR A 322 -40.13 -5.20 -21.06
CA THR A 322 -39.74 -5.78 -19.77
C THR A 322 -38.41 -6.49 -19.90
N VAL A 323 -37.68 -6.59 -18.80
CA VAL A 323 -36.40 -7.29 -18.74
C VAL A 323 -36.38 -8.28 -17.59
N ARG A 324 -35.69 -9.39 -17.80
CA ARG A 324 -35.39 -10.36 -16.76
C ARG A 324 -34.02 -10.97 -16.99
N VAL A 325 -33.23 -11.09 -15.92
CA VAL A 325 -31.97 -11.83 -15.94
C VAL A 325 -32.26 -13.33 -16.07
N THR A 326 -31.58 -14.00 -16.99
CA THR A 326 -31.73 -15.43 -17.25
C THR A 326 -30.67 -16.25 -16.53
N SER A 327 -30.90 -17.56 -16.38
CA SER A 327 -29.96 -18.48 -15.70
C SER A 327 -28.61 -18.61 -16.42
N ASP A 328 -28.57 -18.40 -17.74
CA ASP A 328 -27.35 -18.30 -18.57
C ASP A 328 -26.70 -16.91 -18.51
N ARG A 329 -27.00 -16.11 -17.47
CA ARG A 329 -26.40 -14.78 -17.21
C ARG A 329 -26.54 -13.78 -18.37
N LYS A 330 -27.65 -13.86 -19.10
CA LYS A 330 -28.06 -12.87 -20.10
C LYS A 330 -29.24 -12.04 -19.60
N VAL A 331 -29.58 -10.97 -20.30
CA VAL A 331 -30.80 -10.20 -20.03
C VAL A 331 -31.80 -10.44 -21.14
N LEU A 332 -32.91 -11.09 -20.84
CA LEU A 332 -34.02 -11.26 -21.78
C LEU A 332 -34.85 -9.99 -21.82
N TYR A 333 -34.79 -9.26 -22.94
CA TYR A 333 -35.66 -8.13 -23.24
C TYR A 333 -36.90 -8.61 -24.00
N THR A 334 -38.09 -8.20 -23.54
CA THR A 334 -39.38 -8.44 -24.19
C THR A 334 -40.02 -7.10 -24.55
N PRO A 335 -40.10 -6.74 -25.84
CA PRO A 335 -40.77 -5.51 -26.27
C PRO A 335 -42.26 -5.53 -25.88
N SER A 336 -42.79 -4.38 -25.50
CA SER A 336 -44.24 -4.16 -25.46
C SER A 336 -44.79 -4.12 -26.89
N SER A 337 -46.09 -4.33 -27.07
CA SER A 337 -46.76 -4.32 -28.39
C SER A 337 -46.86 -2.93 -29.05
N GLY A 338 -46.21 -1.91 -28.50
CA GLY A 338 -46.24 -0.54 -29.00
C GLY A 338 -45.27 -0.26 -30.16
N LYS A 339 -45.44 0.90 -30.81
CA LYS A 339 -44.58 1.38 -31.91
C LYS A 339 -43.30 2.08 -31.45
N ALA A 340 -42.79 1.76 -30.25
CA ALA A 340 -41.56 2.39 -29.77
C ALA A 340 -40.40 2.02 -30.70
N THR A 341 -39.59 3.01 -31.10
CA THR A 341 -38.41 2.81 -31.95
C THR A 341 -37.13 2.69 -31.13
N SER A 342 -37.19 3.01 -29.85
CA SER A 342 -36.09 2.86 -28.90
C SER A 342 -36.60 2.57 -27.49
N ASP A 343 -35.73 1.96 -26.69
CA ASP A 343 -35.92 1.77 -25.26
C ASP A 343 -34.54 1.75 -24.57
N ARG A 344 -34.52 1.84 -23.24
CA ARG A 344 -33.29 1.65 -22.47
C ARG A 344 -33.58 1.04 -21.12
N PHE A 345 -32.62 0.28 -20.59
CA PHE A 345 -32.64 -0.13 -19.19
C PHE A 345 -31.24 -0.04 -18.60
N VAL A 346 -31.14 -0.06 -17.26
CA VAL A 346 -29.87 -0.07 -16.55
C VAL A 346 -29.75 -1.38 -15.79
N TYR A 347 -28.68 -2.12 -16.03
CA TYR A 347 -28.31 -3.27 -15.21
C TYR A 347 -27.14 -2.93 -14.29
N ARG A 348 -26.96 -3.77 -13.27
CA ARG A 348 -25.92 -3.70 -12.27
C ARG A 348 -25.25 -5.04 -12.11
N LEU A 349 -23.94 -5.03 -12.16
CA LEU A 349 -23.09 -6.10 -11.65
C LEU A 349 -22.84 -5.86 -10.17
N THR A 350 -22.87 -6.91 -9.36
CA THR A 350 -22.55 -6.87 -7.93
C THR A 350 -21.70 -8.06 -7.54
N GLU A 351 -20.57 -7.80 -6.93
CA GLU A 351 -19.61 -8.82 -6.48
C GLU A 351 -18.83 -8.28 -5.29
N HIS A 352 -18.72 -9.07 -4.22
CA HIS A 352 -18.00 -8.72 -2.99
C HIS A 352 -18.31 -7.29 -2.47
N GLY A 353 -19.61 -6.95 -2.41
CA GLY A 353 -20.07 -5.63 -1.96
C GLY A 353 -19.92 -4.48 -2.98
N ARG A 354 -19.10 -4.64 -4.02
CA ARG A 354 -18.93 -3.64 -5.08
C ARG A 354 -19.96 -3.77 -6.18
N THR A 355 -20.28 -2.63 -6.79
CA THR A 355 -21.28 -2.55 -7.85
C THR A 355 -20.81 -1.70 -9.02
N SER A 356 -21.13 -2.13 -10.24
CA SER A 356 -21.00 -1.31 -11.45
C SER A 356 -22.28 -1.34 -12.26
N ASN A 357 -22.74 -0.18 -12.71
CA ASN A 357 -23.96 -0.04 -13.50
C ASN A 357 -23.64 0.29 -14.95
N ALA A 358 -24.41 -0.26 -15.89
CA ALA A 358 -24.35 0.16 -17.28
C ALA A 358 -25.73 0.23 -17.92
N THR A 359 -25.84 1.13 -18.90
CA THR A 359 -27.05 1.34 -19.68
C THR A 359 -27.00 0.45 -20.92
N VAL A 360 -28.09 -0.26 -21.16
CA VAL A 360 -28.35 -0.93 -22.44
C VAL A 360 -29.29 -0.05 -23.26
N ASN A 361 -28.85 0.36 -24.45
CA ASN A 361 -29.71 1.05 -25.41
C ASN A 361 -30.26 0.05 -26.41
N VAL A 362 -31.59 0.00 -26.52
CA VAL A 362 -32.31 -0.90 -27.43
C VAL A 362 -32.87 -0.08 -28.58
N THR A 363 -32.49 -0.41 -29.82
CA THR A 363 -33.15 0.09 -31.03
C THR A 363 -34.16 -0.94 -31.49
N VAL A 364 -35.43 -0.54 -31.60
CA VAL A 364 -36.51 -1.40 -32.11
C VAL A 364 -36.73 -1.05 -33.57
N ARG A 365 -36.34 -1.97 -34.45
CA ARG A 365 -36.60 -1.85 -35.88
C ARG A 365 -38.02 -2.33 -36.17
N PRO A 366 -38.73 -1.68 -37.12
CA PRO A 366 -40.08 -2.09 -37.52
C PRO A 366 -40.20 -3.57 -37.88
#